data_AF-A0A7C2PWN5-F1
#
_entry.id   AF-A0A7C2PWN5-F1
#
_cell.length_a   1.000
_cell.length_b   1.000
_cell.length_c   1.000
_cell.angle_alpha   90.00
_cell.angle_beta   90.00
_cell.angle_gamma   90.00
#
_symmetry.space_group_name_H-M   'P 1'
#
loop_
_entity.id
_entity.type
_entity.pdbx_description
1 polymer ?
#
loop_
_entity_poly.entity_id
_entity_poly.type
_entity_poly.pdbx_seq_one_letter_code
_entity_poly.pdbx_strand_id
1 'polypeptide(L)'
;MDASTGRPFLIGTVSVLMGFVGIITTWVWMRRLYSAAPNQHNAYFSWSLGILAVLPAWLLVFVHLIPARFDGHSENTGAVVWLCSIALGLSGAIMSQARLRHLRDSAAGLSPSRAWSLGVWTMIPAWAAMLLALLTVLAAA
;
A
#
# COMPACT_ATOMS: atom_id res chain seq x y z
N MET A 1 10.48 -2.53 -29.56
CA MET A 1 10.17 -2.18 -28.16
C MET A 1 10.93 -0.90 -27.89
N ASP A 2 10.26 0.22 -28.07
CA ASP A 2 10.90 1.53 -27.98
C ASP A 2 11.27 1.82 -26.52
N ALA A 3 12.45 2.38 -26.31
CA ALA A 3 13.00 2.60 -24.97
C ALA A 3 12.13 3.55 -24.11
N SER A 4 11.16 4.25 -24.70
CA SER A 4 10.22 5.16 -24.05
C SER A 4 9.15 4.44 -23.21
N THR A 5 8.63 3.29 -23.66
CA THR A 5 7.54 2.56 -22.97
C THR A 5 8.05 1.53 -21.95
N GLY A 6 9.32 1.15 -22.01
CA GLY A 6 9.90 0.10 -21.16
C GLY A 6 10.03 0.49 -19.68
N ARG A 7 10.32 1.76 -19.37
CA ARG A 7 10.55 2.23 -17.98
C ARG A 7 9.28 2.21 -17.10
N PRO A 8 8.14 2.81 -17.51
CA PRO A 8 6.91 2.76 -16.69
C PRO A 8 6.38 1.34 -16.53
N PHE A 9 6.47 0.49 -17.58
CA PHE A 9 6.07 -0.91 -17.51
C PHE A 9 6.92 -1.71 -16.51
N LEU A 10 8.25 -1.55 -16.55
CA LEU A 10 9.16 -2.21 -15.62
C LEU A 10 8.86 -1.78 -14.18
N ILE A 11 8.60 -0.50 -13.95
CA ILE A 11 8.32 0.06 -12.62
C ILE A 11 6.99 -0.43 -12.06
N GLY A 12 5.95 -0.52 -12.89
CA GLY A 12 4.68 -1.13 -12.52
C GLY A 12 4.87 -2.60 -12.13
N THR A 13 5.61 -3.35 -12.95
CA THR A 13 5.91 -4.76 -12.69
C THR A 13 6.68 -4.95 -11.38
N VAL A 14 7.75 -4.17 -11.17
CA VAL A 14 8.56 -4.24 -9.94
C VAL A 14 7.75 -3.84 -8.71
N SER A 15 6.92 -2.80 -8.81
CA SER A 15 6.00 -2.39 -7.75
C SER A 15 5.04 -3.52 -7.35
N VAL A 16 4.38 -4.14 -8.34
CA VAL A 16 3.47 -5.26 -8.11
C VAL A 16 4.18 -6.44 -7.44
N LEU A 17 5.34 -6.84 -7.97
CA LEU A 17 6.15 -7.91 -7.37
C LEU A 17 6.58 -7.56 -5.95
N MET A 18 7.04 -6.35 -5.70
CA MET A 18 7.46 -5.88 -4.38
C MET A 18 6.29 -5.87 -3.39
N GLY A 19 5.09 -5.49 -3.84
CA GLY A 19 3.86 -5.54 -3.05
C GLY A 19 3.49 -6.96 -2.67
N PHE A 20 3.49 -7.91 -3.62
CA PHE A 20 3.22 -9.31 -3.34
C PHE A 20 4.28 -9.93 -2.42
N VAL A 21 5.56 -9.69 -2.67
CA VAL A 21 6.66 -10.17 -1.83
C VAL A 21 6.53 -9.58 -0.42
N GLY A 22 6.26 -8.29 -0.28
CA GLY A 22 6.03 -7.63 1.00
C GLY A 22 4.86 -8.24 1.78
N ILE A 23 3.73 -8.48 1.11
CA ILE A 23 2.54 -9.13 1.70
C ILE A 23 2.89 -10.56 2.18
N ILE A 24 3.51 -11.37 1.33
CA ILE A 24 3.83 -12.77 1.65
C ILE A 24 4.87 -12.85 2.78
N THR A 25 5.96 -12.11 2.68
CA THR A 25 7.04 -12.10 3.68
C THR A 25 6.53 -11.65 5.04
N THR A 26 5.76 -10.56 5.07
CA THR A 26 5.16 -10.04 6.31
C THR A 26 4.18 -11.03 6.92
N TRP A 27 3.35 -11.68 6.10
CA TRP A 27 2.40 -12.68 6.56
C TRP A 27 3.08 -13.92 7.14
N VAL A 28 4.13 -14.43 6.48
CA VAL A 28 4.94 -15.56 6.96
C VAL A 28 5.66 -15.19 8.26
N TRP A 29 6.27 -14.00 8.31
CA TRP A 29 7.00 -13.52 9.49
C TRP A 29 6.07 -13.39 10.70
N MET A 30 4.90 -12.82 10.48
CA MET A 30 3.83 -12.71 11.48
C MET A 30 3.37 -14.08 11.99
N ARG A 31 3.12 -15.05 11.09
CA ARG A 31 2.76 -16.42 11.50
C ARG A 31 3.85 -17.06 12.35
N ARG A 32 5.13 -16.88 11.98
CA ARG A 32 6.27 -17.41 12.75
C ARG A 32 6.37 -16.79 14.14
N LEU A 33 6.28 -15.45 14.25
CA LEU A 33 6.30 -14.74 15.52
C LEU A 33 5.22 -15.25 16.48
N TYR A 34 4.00 -15.41 15.99
CA TYR A 34 2.87 -15.83 16.80
C TYR A 34 2.80 -17.33 17.09
N SER A 35 3.45 -18.16 16.27
CA SER A 35 3.69 -19.56 16.61
C SER A 35 4.73 -19.73 17.73
N ALA A 36 5.70 -18.81 17.82
CA ALA A 36 6.76 -18.86 18.84
C ALA A 36 6.33 -18.23 20.19
N ALA A 37 5.43 -17.25 20.18
CA ALA A 37 4.95 -16.56 21.39
C ALA A 37 3.44 -16.26 21.30
N PRO A 38 2.56 -17.24 21.60
CA PRO A 38 1.10 -17.10 21.44
C PRO A 38 0.51 -15.96 22.29
N ASN A 39 1.10 -15.70 23.45
CA ASN A 39 0.59 -14.76 24.45
C ASN A 39 1.02 -13.29 24.23
N GLN A 40 1.90 -12.99 23.27
CA GLN A 40 2.38 -11.62 22.98
C GLN A 40 1.67 -10.98 21.77
N HIS A 41 0.37 -11.23 21.63
CA HIS A 41 -0.43 -10.68 20.53
C HIS A 41 -0.73 -9.19 20.70
N ASN A 42 0.05 -8.36 20.02
CA ASN A 42 -0.27 -6.94 19.84
C ASN A 42 -0.97 -6.68 18.49
N ALA A 43 -2.26 -6.35 18.54
CA ALA A 43 -3.07 -6.06 17.36
C ALA A 43 -2.58 -4.83 16.57
N TYR A 44 -2.01 -3.81 17.23
CA TYR A 44 -1.45 -2.64 16.56
C TYR A 44 -0.19 -2.98 15.78
N PHE A 45 0.63 -3.89 16.31
CA PHE A 45 1.84 -4.38 15.64
C PHE A 45 1.49 -5.20 14.39
N SER A 46 0.50 -6.09 14.48
CA SER A 46 -0.03 -6.83 13.33
C SER A 46 -0.59 -5.89 12.25
N TRP A 47 -1.33 -4.85 12.66
CA TRP A 47 -1.89 -3.86 11.74
C TRP A 47 -0.82 -3.02 11.05
N SER A 48 0.18 -2.51 11.80
CA SER A 48 1.26 -1.71 11.22
C SER A 48 2.10 -2.52 10.25
N LEU A 49 2.32 -3.81 10.52
CA LEU A 49 2.95 -4.74 9.58
C LEU A 49 2.19 -4.83 8.25
N GLY A 50 0.87 -4.90 8.29
CA GLY A 50 0.05 -4.91 7.07
C GLY A 50 0.24 -3.65 6.23
N ILE A 51 0.37 -2.49 6.85
CA ILE A 51 0.69 -1.23 6.17
C ILE A 51 2.10 -1.27 5.58
N LEU A 52 3.08 -1.67 6.41
CA LEU A 52 4.49 -1.74 6.03
C LEU A 52 4.75 -2.72 4.88
N ALA A 53 3.90 -3.74 4.72
CA ALA A 53 3.99 -4.70 3.62
C ALA A 53 3.74 -4.07 2.24
N VAL A 54 2.85 -3.09 2.16
CA VAL A 54 2.43 -2.46 0.89
C VAL A 54 3.10 -1.10 0.68
N LEU A 55 3.49 -0.43 1.76
CA LEU A 55 4.07 0.92 1.73
C LEU A 55 5.28 1.07 0.79
N PRO A 56 6.26 0.15 0.74
CA PRO A 56 7.41 0.29 -0.16
C PRO A 56 7.01 0.21 -1.64
N ALA A 57 6.07 -0.66 -1.98
CA ALA A 57 5.56 -0.81 -3.35
C ALA A 57 4.80 0.43 -3.80
N TRP A 58 3.98 1.00 -2.91
CA TRP A 58 3.33 2.28 -3.15
C TRP A 58 4.33 3.42 -3.33
N LEU A 59 5.32 3.54 -2.43
CA LEU A 59 6.37 4.57 -2.49
C LEU A 59 7.16 4.52 -3.79
N LEU A 60 7.45 3.33 -4.31
CA LEU A 60 8.22 3.17 -5.55
C LEU A 60 7.50 3.86 -6.73
N VAL A 61 6.21 3.58 -6.91
CA VAL A 61 5.41 4.20 -7.99
C VAL A 61 5.21 5.70 -7.73
N PHE A 62 4.93 6.06 -6.47
CA PHE A 62 4.75 7.42 -6.03
C PHE A 62 5.96 8.30 -6.36
N VAL A 63 7.16 7.84 -6.01
CA VAL A 63 8.43 8.54 -6.27
C VAL A 63 8.73 8.57 -7.77
N HIS A 64 8.46 7.50 -8.51
CA HIS A 64 8.68 7.48 -9.94
C HIS A 64 7.81 8.49 -10.69
N LEU A 65 6.60 8.77 -10.20
CA LEU A 65 5.69 9.75 -10.80
C LEU A 65 6.01 11.21 -10.44
N ILE A 66 7.01 11.48 -9.60
CA ILE A 66 7.41 12.86 -9.24
C ILE A 66 7.90 13.67 -10.45
N PRO A 67 8.82 13.17 -11.31
CA PRO A 67 9.35 13.94 -12.44
C PRO A 67 8.28 14.25 -13.48
N ALA A 68 7.31 13.35 -13.69
CA ALA A 68 6.20 13.53 -14.63
C ALA A 68 5.26 14.70 -14.27
N ARG A 69 5.43 15.29 -13.07
CA ARG A 69 4.68 16.47 -12.60
C ARG A 69 5.30 17.80 -13.03
N PHE A 70 6.60 17.83 -13.34
CA PHE A 70 7.34 19.07 -13.62
C PHE A 70 7.50 19.38 -15.11
N ASP A 71 7.13 18.45 -16.00
CA ASP A 71 7.03 18.70 -17.43
C ASP A 71 5.65 19.32 -17.73
N GLY A 72 5.62 20.65 -17.81
CA GLY A 72 4.44 21.54 -17.74
C GLY A 72 3.35 21.42 -18.82
N HIS A 73 2.87 20.23 -19.15
CA HIS A 73 1.73 20.00 -20.08
C HIS A 73 0.50 19.33 -19.43
N SER A 74 0.58 18.89 -18.17
CA SER A 74 -0.51 18.16 -17.47
C SER A 74 -0.57 18.45 -15.95
N GLU A 75 -0.20 19.66 -15.52
CA GLU A 75 0.02 19.99 -14.10
C GLU A 75 -1.17 19.68 -13.17
N ASN A 76 -2.41 19.81 -13.63
CA ASN A 76 -3.58 19.63 -12.74
C ASN A 76 -3.93 18.16 -12.49
N THR A 77 -3.99 17.31 -13.52
CA THR A 77 -4.49 15.93 -13.35
C THR A 77 -3.51 15.08 -12.54
N GLY A 78 -2.20 15.20 -12.78
CA GLY A 78 -1.17 14.47 -12.04
C GLY A 78 -1.11 14.86 -10.56
N ALA A 79 -1.22 16.16 -10.25
CA ALA A 79 -1.25 16.66 -8.88
C ALA A 79 -2.50 16.20 -8.11
N VAL A 80 -3.67 16.18 -8.76
CA VAL A 80 -4.93 15.71 -8.15
C VAL A 80 -4.84 14.24 -7.80
N VAL A 81 -4.36 13.38 -8.71
CA VAL A 81 -4.24 11.93 -8.43
C VAL A 81 -3.24 11.67 -7.31
N TRP A 82 -2.16 12.45 -7.22
CA TRP A 82 -1.19 12.37 -6.13
C TRP A 82 -1.81 12.71 -4.78
N LEU A 83 -2.53 13.85 -4.69
CA LEU A 83 -3.24 14.27 -3.49
C LEU A 83 -4.33 13.26 -3.09
N CYS A 84 -5.09 12.75 -4.07
CA CYS A 84 -6.09 11.71 -3.85
C CYS A 84 -5.45 10.43 -3.30
N SER A 85 -4.30 9.99 -3.80
CA SER A 85 -3.62 8.80 -3.29
C SER A 85 -3.15 8.98 -1.86
N ILE A 86 -2.59 10.15 -1.50
CA ILE A 86 -2.18 10.45 -0.12
C ILE A 86 -3.42 10.46 0.78
N ALA A 87 -4.48 11.15 0.36
CA ALA A 87 -5.74 11.23 1.09
C ALA A 87 -6.35 9.83 1.29
N LEU A 88 -6.38 8.98 0.26
CA LEU A 88 -6.86 7.59 0.36
C LEU A 88 -6.03 6.77 1.35
N GLY A 89 -4.70 6.91 1.32
CA GLY A 89 -3.82 6.21 2.27
C GLY A 89 -4.05 6.68 3.71
N LEU A 90 -4.21 7.99 3.92
CA LEU A 90 -4.45 8.57 5.24
C LEU A 90 -5.84 8.22 5.78
N SER A 91 -6.88 8.38 4.95
CA SER A 91 -8.26 8.01 5.29
C SER A 91 -8.37 6.51 5.56
N GLY A 92 -7.72 5.66 4.76
CA GLY A 92 -7.64 4.22 4.99
C GLY A 92 -6.97 3.88 6.33
N ALA A 93 -5.85 4.55 6.66
CA ALA A 93 -5.18 4.38 7.93
C ALA A 93 -6.07 4.80 9.11
N ILE A 94 -6.72 5.97 9.05
CA ILE A 94 -7.61 6.47 10.10
C ILE A 94 -8.81 5.53 10.28
N MET A 95 -9.48 5.15 9.19
CA MET A 95 -10.69 4.33 9.23
C MET A 95 -10.41 2.91 9.70
N SER A 96 -9.28 2.32 9.29
CA SER A 96 -8.85 1.02 9.78
C SER A 96 -8.40 1.05 11.24
N GLN A 97 -7.76 2.13 11.70
CA GLN A 97 -7.40 2.31 13.10
C GLN A 97 -8.66 2.48 13.97
N ALA A 98 -9.66 3.23 13.50
CA ALA A 98 -10.95 3.35 14.17
C ALA A 98 -11.66 1.99 14.25
N ARG A 99 -11.66 1.23 13.14
CA ARG A 99 -12.21 -0.14 13.10
C ARG A 99 -11.43 -1.10 14.01
N LEU A 100 -10.11 -0.98 14.08
CA LEU A 100 -9.26 -1.76 14.96
C LEU A 100 -9.58 -1.50 16.45
N ARG A 101 -9.79 -0.24 16.83
CA ARG A 101 -10.22 0.14 18.18
C ARG A 101 -11.57 -0.49 18.52
N HIS A 102 -12.56 -0.31 17.65
CA HIS A 102 -13.91 -0.85 17.87
C HIS A 102 -13.93 -2.39 18.00
N LEU A 103 -13.16 -3.08 17.16
CA LEU A 103 -13.09 -4.54 17.19
C LEU A 103 -12.23 -5.10 18.34
N ARG A 104 -11.30 -4.30 18.89
CA ARG A 104 -10.55 -4.66 20.10
C ARG A 104 -11.41 -4.52 21.36
N ASP A 105 -12.26 -3.50 21.39
CA ASP A 105 -13.17 -3.25 22.52
C ASP A 105 -14.34 -4.25 22.54
N SER A 106 -14.56 -4.98 21.45
CA SER A 106 -15.47 -6.12 21.40
C SER A 106 -14.86 -7.33 22.13
N ALA A 107 -15.63 -7.96 23.02
CA ALA A 107 -15.18 -9.05 23.92
C ALA A 107 -14.54 -10.28 23.24
N ALA A 108 -14.63 -10.39 21.91
CA ALA A 108 -14.12 -11.53 21.14
C ALA A 108 -12.59 -11.52 20.90
N GLY A 109 -11.90 -10.40 21.12
CA GLY A 109 -10.48 -10.28 20.80
C GLY A 109 -10.21 -10.32 19.28
N LEU A 110 -9.33 -9.45 18.79
CA LEU A 110 -9.05 -9.42 17.36
C LEU A 110 -7.97 -10.45 17.00
N SER A 111 -8.26 -11.34 16.05
CA SER A 111 -7.23 -12.25 15.57
C SER A 111 -6.11 -11.47 14.86
N PRO A 112 -4.85 -11.89 15.04
CA PRO A 112 -3.68 -11.33 14.33
C PRO A 112 -3.96 -11.13 12.85
N SER A 113 -4.43 -12.18 12.16
CA SER A 113 -4.62 -12.16 10.71
C SER A 113 -5.64 -11.12 10.28
N ARG A 114 -6.67 -10.87 11.10
CA ARG A 114 -7.64 -9.79 10.83
C ARG A 114 -7.00 -8.41 11.01
N ALA A 115 -6.21 -8.19 12.06
CA ALA A 115 -5.48 -6.92 12.25
C ALA A 115 -4.55 -6.62 11.09
N TRP A 116 -3.77 -7.62 10.67
CA TRP A 116 -2.87 -7.50 9.53
C TRP A 116 -3.60 -7.23 8.22
N SER A 117 -4.69 -7.96 7.96
CA SER A 117 -5.49 -7.73 6.76
C SER A 117 -6.07 -6.31 6.73
N LEU A 118 -6.52 -5.78 7.87
CA LEU A 118 -6.98 -4.39 7.98
C LEU A 118 -5.88 -3.41 7.56
N GLY A 119 -4.64 -3.65 7.99
CA GLY A 119 -3.47 -2.86 7.60
C GLY A 119 -3.22 -2.89 6.09
N VAL A 120 -3.21 -4.07 5.48
CA VAL A 120 -3.04 -4.24 4.03
C VAL A 120 -4.15 -3.51 3.25
N TRP A 121 -5.41 -3.69 3.67
CA TRP A 121 -6.56 -3.05 3.03
C TRP A 121 -6.56 -1.53 3.11
N THR A 122 -5.83 -0.91 4.06
CA THR A 122 -5.68 0.56 4.10
C THR A 122 -4.95 1.12 2.90
N MET A 123 -3.95 0.37 2.41
CA MET A 123 -3.00 0.86 1.43
C MET A 123 -3.38 0.43 0.02
N ILE A 124 -4.22 -0.59 -0.15
CA ILE A 124 -4.69 -1.05 -1.47
C ILE A 124 -5.33 0.08 -2.29
N PRO A 125 -6.25 0.92 -1.75
CA PRO A 125 -6.85 2.01 -2.53
C PRO A 125 -5.83 3.06 -2.99
N ALA A 126 -4.90 3.44 -2.11
CA ALA A 126 -3.82 4.38 -2.42
C ALA A 126 -2.87 3.80 -3.48
N TRP A 127 -2.55 2.51 -3.37
CA TRP A 127 -1.73 1.79 -4.35
C TRP A 127 -2.39 1.62 -5.70
N ALA A 128 -3.68 1.27 -5.73
CA ALA A 128 -4.46 1.20 -6.96
C ALA A 128 -4.50 2.55 -7.68
N ALA A 129 -4.70 3.66 -6.96
CA ALA A 129 -4.70 4.99 -7.56
C ALA A 129 -3.36 5.33 -8.25
N MET A 130 -2.23 4.97 -7.63
CA MET A 130 -0.89 5.17 -8.22
C MET A 130 -0.62 4.25 -9.41
N LEU A 131 -1.06 3.00 -9.36
CA LEU A 131 -0.95 2.09 -10.50
C LEU A 131 -1.80 2.57 -11.69
N LEU A 132 -3.00 3.09 -11.43
CA LEU A 132 -3.83 3.71 -12.48
C LEU A 132 -3.14 4.94 -13.08
N ALA A 133 -2.54 5.80 -12.27
CA ALA A 133 -1.75 6.93 -12.76
C ALA A 133 -0.60 6.46 -13.66
N LEU A 134 0.14 5.44 -13.24
CA LEU A 134 1.23 4.86 -14.02
C LEU A 134 0.74 4.26 -15.35
N LEU A 135 -0.44 3.62 -15.35
CA LEU A 135 -1.08 3.11 -16.57
C LEU A 135 -1.49 4.23 -17.52
N THR A 136 -1.98 5.36 -17.02
CA THR A 136 -2.30 6.51 -17.87
C THR A 136 -1.05 7.10 -18.54
N VAL A 137 0.09 7.12 -17.83
CA VAL A 137 1.38 7.53 -18.40
C VAL A 137 1.84 6.54 -19.47
N LEU A 138 1.71 5.23 -19.22
CA LEU A 138 2.06 4.19 -20.19
C LEU A 138 1.18 4.27 -21.45
N ALA A 139 -0.10 4.57 -21.33
CA ALA A 139 -1.03 4.70 -22.46
C ALA A 139 -0.78 5.96 -23.30
N ALA A 140 -0.13 6.98 -22.74
CA ALA A 140 0.21 8.23 -23.40
C ALA A 140 1.61 8.22 -24.06
N ALA A 141 2.41 7.16 -23.83
CA ALA A 141 3.79 7.00 -24.31
C ALA A 141 3.88 6.08 -25.53
#